data_AF-A0A929V3J7-F1
#
_entry.id   AF-A0A929V3J7-F1
#
_cell.length_a   1.000
_cell.length_b   1.000
_cell.length_c   1.000
_cell.angle_alpha   90.00
_cell.angle_beta   90.00
_cell.angle_gamma   90.00
#
_symmetry.space_group_name_H-M   'P 1'
#
loop_
_entity.id
_entity.type
_entity.pdbx_description
1 polymer ?
#
loop_
_entity_poly.entity_id
_entity_poly.type
_entity_poly.pdbx_seq_one_letter_code
_entity_poly.pdbx_strand_id
1 'polypeptide(L)'
;MNSIRNYLKLMSYIGEYRVRRFKITLLCAFSVILYAIAPYMIGRLVNMVQNSEDFSKVLNFGILLIILGILQAFFDSYQNYKWHTYRVEYMNYFRSIMLKGALDKSPEYYKQNPSDLTSRILHDCETVSEDISIGLPMLFLNILNISIVLGLMFYMSFKLAIIVLFVIPIYTIFFKKVDSAIRKNSKDEREHFALVTESVKEYTDGIFQIKIFGKEQFFLNKFRENIKKYEIYLKNIKKYTAIGYGLTGLIVILLPIVILLFGAMEVNSGNMSLGSLFAFYFYLGYLYEPMRNLSDWFSGVQVTLGMSDRILEFVDSAEVEDKKEAISSIDTIKVENLTFSYDEKNYIFKNFNTEMEKGDIIGIVGPSGSGKSTLVDLLLKRILNYNGKITINGIDLKDINRTSYYILFHILNKMPFYLKVH
;
A
#
# COMPACT_ATOMS: atom_id res chain seq x y z
N MET A 1 2.04 17.43 -8.52
CA MET A 1 3.32 17.87 -7.92
C MET A 1 3.34 17.73 -6.39
N ASN A 2 2.25 18.01 -5.66
CA ASN A 2 2.23 17.85 -4.19
C ASN A 2 2.40 16.41 -3.70
N SER A 3 1.79 15.41 -4.35
CA SER A 3 1.83 14.01 -3.88
C SER A 3 3.22 13.37 -3.93
N ILE A 4 4.07 13.73 -4.90
CA ILE A 4 5.46 13.23 -4.99
C ILE A 4 6.30 13.82 -3.86
N ARG A 5 6.17 15.13 -3.59
CA ARG A 5 6.86 15.78 -2.47
C ARG A 5 6.48 15.13 -1.15
N ASN A 6 5.20 14.84 -0.99
CA ASN A 6 4.63 14.19 0.18
C ASN A 6 5.15 12.76 0.37
N TYR A 7 5.19 11.97 -0.71
CA TYR A 7 5.83 10.67 -0.70
C TYR A 7 7.32 10.71 -0.32
N LEU A 8 8.09 11.64 -0.89
CA LEU A 8 9.50 11.84 -0.53
C LEU A 8 9.66 12.23 0.94
N LYS A 9 8.71 13.02 1.49
CA LYS A 9 8.68 13.32 2.93
C LYS A 9 8.41 12.05 3.74
N LEU A 10 7.46 11.19 3.35
CA LEU A 10 7.19 9.92 4.02
C LEU A 10 8.42 8.99 4.04
N MET A 11 9.21 8.98 2.96
CA MET A 11 10.46 8.21 2.92
C MET A 11 11.47 8.63 4.00
N SER A 12 11.42 9.87 4.49
CA SER A 12 12.30 10.32 5.59
C SER A 12 11.93 9.67 6.93
N TYR A 13 10.69 9.21 7.12
CA TYR A 13 10.23 8.51 8.32
C TYR A 13 10.63 7.03 8.36
N ILE A 14 11.45 6.57 7.40
CA ILE A 14 12.03 5.23 7.45
C ILE A 14 12.93 5.02 8.69
N GLY A 15 13.42 6.11 9.29
CA GLY A 15 14.17 6.11 10.54
C GLY A 15 15.39 5.19 10.52
N GLU A 16 15.51 4.36 11.55
CA GLU A 16 16.63 3.43 11.76
C GLU A 16 16.68 2.30 10.71
N TYR A 17 15.55 1.99 10.05
CA TYR A 17 15.46 0.94 9.04
C TYR A 17 16.18 1.30 7.73
N ARG A 18 16.61 2.56 7.53
CA ARG A 18 17.33 3.00 6.30
C ARG A 18 18.59 2.19 6.01
N VAL A 19 19.39 1.91 7.05
CA VAL A 19 20.67 1.21 6.90
C VAL A 19 20.41 -0.26 6.59
N ARG A 20 19.42 -0.85 7.26
CA ARG A 20 19.02 -2.24 7.01
C ARG A 20 18.44 -2.41 5.60
N ARG A 21 17.62 -1.48 5.12
CA ARG A 21 17.14 -1.45 3.72
C ARG A 21 18.32 -1.50 2.76
N PHE A 22 19.28 -0.59 2.92
CA PHE A 22 20.45 -0.51 2.06
C PHE A 22 21.26 -1.81 2.04
N LYS A 23 21.54 -2.40 3.22
CA LYS A 23 22.25 -3.69 3.32
C LYS A 23 21.52 -4.81 2.59
N ILE A 24 20.19 -4.89 2.75
CA ILE A 24 19.37 -5.91 2.08
C ILE A 24 19.35 -5.66 0.57
N THR A 25 19.16 -4.42 0.11
CA THR A 25 19.22 -4.10 -1.33
C THR A 25 20.58 -4.46 -1.93
N LEU A 26 21.68 -4.23 -1.22
CA LEU A 26 23.02 -4.60 -1.67
C LEU A 26 23.20 -6.12 -1.74
N LEU A 27 22.68 -6.86 -0.75
CA LEU A 27 22.63 -8.32 -0.76
C LEU A 27 21.89 -8.83 -2.01
N CYS A 28 20.72 -8.25 -2.30
CA CYS A 28 19.94 -8.59 -3.49
C CYS A 28 20.65 -8.24 -4.79
N ALA A 29 21.31 -7.09 -4.86
CA ALA A 29 22.05 -6.66 -6.04
C ALA A 29 23.20 -7.62 -6.36
N PHE A 30 23.88 -8.13 -5.32
CA PHE A 30 24.92 -9.15 -5.48
C PHE A 30 24.34 -10.46 -6.06
N SER A 31 23.18 -10.91 -5.61
CA SER A 31 22.51 -12.09 -6.18
C SER A 31 22.11 -11.90 -7.63
N VAL A 32 21.60 -10.72 -7.99
CA VAL A 32 21.28 -10.39 -9.38
C VAL A 32 22.50 -10.55 -10.28
N ILE A 33 23.67 -10.08 -9.83
CA ILE A 33 24.92 -10.24 -10.57
C ILE A 33 25.31 -11.72 -10.67
N LEU A 34 25.26 -12.47 -9.57
CA LEU A 34 25.56 -13.91 -9.57
C LEU A 34 24.64 -14.69 -10.52
N TYR A 35 23.34 -14.40 -10.47
CA TYR A 35 22.34 -15.05 -11.31
C TYR A 35 22.59 -14.79 -12.79
N ALA A 36 22.94 -13.56 -13.15
CA ALA A 36 23.22 -13.18 -14.53
C ALA A 36 24.44 -13.91 -15.12
N ILE A 37 25.36 -14.46 -14.31
CA ILE A 37 26.53 -15.21 -14.80
C ILE A 37 26.16 -16.62 -15.27
N ALA A 38 25.12 -17.23 -14.68
CA ALA A 38 24.80 -18.65 -14.91
C ALA A 38 24.55 -19.00 -16.40
N PRO A 39 23.72 -18.25 -17.17
CA PRO A 39 23.51 -18.56 -18.58
C PRO A 39 24.80 -18.52 -19.42
N TYR A 40 25.67 -17.54 -19.17
CA TYR A 40 26.97 -17.45 -19.84
C TYR A 40 27.85 -18.67 -19.57
N MET A 41 27.90 -19.14 -18.31
CA MET A 41 28.66 -20.34 -17.97
C MET A 41 28.04 -21.61 -18.59
N ILE A 42 26.72 -21.73 -18.64
CA ILE A 42 26.04 -22.82 -19.36
C ILE A 42 26.43 -22.78 -20.85
N GLY A 43 26.47 -21.59 -21.46
CA GLY A 43 26.97 -21.43 -22.83
C GLY A 43 28.41 -21.93 -22.99
N ARG A 44 29.30 -21.63 -22.05
CA ARG A 44 30.67 -22.15 -22.06
C ARG A 44 30.70 -23.69 -21.98
N LEU A 45 29.86 -24.30 -21.14
CA LEU A 45 29.74 -25.76 -21.08
C LEU A 45 29.31 -26.33 -22.44
N VAL A 46 28.34 -25.72 -23.12
CA VAL A 46 27.91 -26.12 -24.47
C VAL A 46 29.06 -26.06 -25.46
N ASN A 47 29.88 -25.00 -25.43
CA ASN A 47 31.05 -24.89 -26.30
C ASN A 47 32.07 -26.01 -26.03
N MET A 48 32.34 -26.35 -24.77
CA MET A 48 33.26 -27.44 -24.43
C MET A 48 32.77 -28.79 -24.98
N VAL A 49 31.45 -29.04 -24.91
CA VAL A 49 30.83 -30.25 -25.48
C VAL A 49 30.92 -30.23 -27.01
N GLN A 50 30.60 -29.11 -27.66
CA GLN A 50 30.66 -28.97 -29.11
C GLN A 50 32.09 -29.18 -29.64
N ASN A 51 33.08 -28.60 -28.97
CA ASN A 51 34.48 -28.73 -29.34
C ASN A 51 35.08 -30.10 -29.01
N SER A 52 34.28 -31.03 -28.47
CA SER A 52 34.71 -32.37 -28.08
C SER A 52 35.91 -32.34 -27.13
N GLU A 53 35.90 -31.41 -26.16
CA GLU A 53 36.91 -31.36 -25.11
C GLU A 53 36.89 -32.63 -24.24
N ASP A 54 38.00 -32.90 -23.55
CA ASP A 54 38.15 -34.05 -22.67
C ASP A 54 36.96 -34.17 -21.70
N PHE A 55 36.34 -35.35 -21.65
CA PHE A 55 35.16 -35.59 -20.81
C PHE A 55 35.39 -35.19 -19.35
N SER A 56 36.60 -35.41 -18.81
CA SER A 56 36.96 -34.99 -17.44
C SER A 56 36.90 -33.47 -17.24
N LYS A 57 37.28 -32.66 -18.24
CA LYS A 57 37.19 -31.19 -18.17
C LYS A 57 35.73 -30.74 -18.19
N VAL A 58 34.93 -31.32 -19.09
CA VAL A 58 33.49 -31.06 -19.19
C VAL A 58 32.78 -31.43 -17.88
N LEU A 59 33.10 -32.61 -17.32
CA LEU A 59 32.52 -33.08 -16.06
C LEU A 59 32.91 -32.18 -14.89
N ASN A 60 34.19 -31.80 -14.76
CA ASN A 60 34.65 -30.90 -13.70
C ASN A 60 33.98 -29.52 -13.78
N PHE A 61 33.80 -28.99 -14.99
CA PHE A 61 33.09 -27.73 -15.19
C PHE A 61 31.59 -27.85 -14.88
N GLY A 62 30.96 -28.98 -15.24
CA GLY A 62 29.58 -29.30 -14.87
C GLY A 62 29.39 -29.41 -13.35
N ILE A 63 30.31 -30.06 -12.64
CA ILE A 63 30.29 -30.14 -11.16
C ILE A 63 30.43 -28.75 -10.55
N LEU A 64 31.33 -27.91 -11.07
CA LEU A 64 31.45 -26.51 -10.63
C LEU A 64 30.12 -25.75 -10.80
N LEU A 65 29.44 -25.92 -11.94
CA LEU A 65 28.13 -25.31 -12.19
C LEU A 65 27.06 -25.77 -11.19
N ILE A 66 27.04 -27.07 -10.86
CA ILE A 66 26.12 -27.62 -9.86
C ILE A 66 26.40 -27.01 -8.48
N ILE A 67 27.67 -26.93 -8.07
CA ILE A 67 28.06 -26.33 -6.79
C ILE A 67 27.64 -24.86 -6.74
N LEU A 68 27.90 -24.10 -7.82
CA LEU A 68 27.47 -22.70 -7.93
C LEU A 68 25.94 -22.57 -7.87
N GLY A 69 25.19 -23.46 -8.53
CA GLY A 69 23.74 -23.47 -8.47
C GLY A 69 23.19 -23.74 -7.06
N ILE A 70 23.80 -24.68 -6.31
CA ILE A 70 23.44 -24.95 -4.91
C ILE A 70 23.75 -23.75 -4.02
N LEU A 71 24.93 -23.15 -4.17
CA LEU A 71 25.33 -21.95 -3.43
C LEU A 71 24.39 -20.78 -3.72
N GLN A 72 24.01 -20.61 -4.99
CA GLN A 72 23.06 -19.59 -5.40
C GLN A 72 21.68 -19.82 -4.77
N ALA A 73 21.15 -21.05 -4.81
CA ALA A 73 19.88 -21.39 -4.19
C ALA A 73 19.87 -21.12 -2.67
N PHE A 74 20.99 -21.39 -1.98
CA PHE A 74 21.14 -21.04 -0.57
C PHE A 74 21.13 -19.53 -0.34
N PHE A 75 21.87 -18.78 -1.16
CA PHE A 75 21.96 -17.32 -1.07
C PHE A 75 20.62 -16.65 -1.37
N ASP A 76 19.91 -17.11 -2.41
CA ASP A 76 18.57 -16.65 -2.79
C ASP A 76 17.58 -16.92 -1.65
N SER A 77 17.63 -18.11 -1.05
CA SER A 77 16.78 -18.45 0.11
C SER A 77 17.05 -17.54 1.31
N TYR A 78 18.33 -17.32 1.64
CA TYR A 78 18.73 -16.44 2.74
C TYR A 78 18.31 -14.99 2.50
N GLN A 79 18.56 -14.47 1.29
CA GLN A 79 18.15 -13.13 0.89
C GLN A 79 16.64 -12.98 0.94
N ASN A 80 15.88 -13.91 0.36
CA ASN A 80 14.42 -13.85 0.35
C ASN A 80 13.86 -13.85 1.78
N TYR A 81 14.41 -14.69 2.66
CA TYR A 81 14.06 -14.65 4.08
C TYR A 81 14.32 -13.26 4.69
N LYS A 82 15.53 -12.70 4.53
CA LYS A 82 15.85 -11.36 5.06
C LYS A 82 14.97 -10.26 4.48
N TRP A 83 14.66 -10.34 3.19
CA TRP A 83 13.78 -9.40 2.48
C TRP A 83 12.36 -9.42 3.05
N HIS A 84 11.76 -10.61 3.19
CA HIS A 84 10.40 -10.77 3.72
C HIS A 84 10.31 -10.44 5.20
N THR A 85 11.30 -10.81 6.01
CA THR A 85 11.35 -10.41 7.43
C THR A 85 11.44 -8.89 7.57
N TYR A 86 12.31 -8.24 6.80
CA TYR A 86 12.41 -6.78 6.79
C TYR A 86 11.10 -6.09 6.39
N ARG A 87 10.38 -6.64 5.38
CA ARG A 87 9.05 -6.16 4.98
C ARG A 87 8.11 -6.03 6.18
N VAL A 88 7.97 -7.13 6.91
CA VAL A 88 6.99 -7.25 8.00
C VAL A 88 7.38 -6.38 9.18
N GLU A 89 8.66 -6.40 9.56
CA GLU A 89 9.15 -5.56 10.66
C GLU A 89 8.99 -4.08 10.36
N TYR A 90 9.34 -3.64 9.15
CA TYR A 90 9.16 -2.24 8.75
C TYR A 90 7.69 -1.83 8.72
N MET A 91 6.81 -2.68 8.19
CA MET A 91 5.37 -2.43 8.18
C MET A 91 4.84 -2.25 9.61
N ASN A 92 5.25 -3.09 10.56
CA ASN A 92 4.82 -2.98 11.96
C ASN A 92 5.39 -1.74 12.66
N TYR A 93 6.64 -1.38 12.35
CA TYR A 93 7.23 -0.11 12.80
C TYR A 93 6.42 1.08 12.28
N PHE A 94 6.06 1.08 11.00
CA PHE A 94 5.27 2.14 10.38
C PHE A 94 3.84 2.20 10.96
N ARG A 95 3.21 1.06 11.24
CA ARG A 95 1.92 0.98 11.96
C ARG A 95 2.01 1.60 13.36
N SER A 96 3.13 1.40 14.05
CA SER A 96 3.34 1.98 15.38
C SER A 96 3.46 3.50 15.32
N ILE A 97 4.15 4.05 14.31
CA ILE A 97 4.19 5.50 14.04
C ILE A 97 2.79 6.04 13.75
N MET A 98 2.03 5.36 12.88
CA MET A 98 0.66 5.73 12.53
C MET A 98 -0.26 5.73 13.76
N LEU A 99 -0.15 4.71 14.61
CA LEU A 99 -0.94 4.62 15.83
C LEU A 99 -0.54 5.71 16.84
N LYS A 100 0.75 5.98 17.01
CA LYS A 100 1.23 7.10 17.85
C LYS A 100 0.62 8.42 17.36
N GLY A 101 0.76 8.72 16.07
CA GLY A 101 0.20 9.93 15.47
C GLY A 101 -1.31 10.02 15.63
N ALA A 102 -2.03 8.89 15.56
CA ALA A 102 -3.46 8.86 15.86
C ALA A 102 -3.74 9.21 17.33
N LEU A 103 -3.04 8.58 18.29
CA LEU A 103 -3.20 8.86 19.73
C LEU A 103 -2.91 10.32 20.10
N ASP A 104 -2.04 11.00 19.35
CA ASP A 104 -1.70 12.41 19.60
C ASP A 104 -2.83 13.37 19.14
N LYS A 105 -3.70 12.94 18.20
CA LYS A 105 -4.82 13.76 17.68
C LYS A 105 -5.84 14.09 18.77
N SER A 106 -6.54 15.21 18.59
CA SER A 106 -7.59 15.64 19.51
C SER A 106 -8.84 14.74 19.40
N PRO A 107 -9.61 14.57 20.50
CA PRO A 107 -10.90 13.89 20.43
C PRO A 107 -11.89 14.52 19.42
N GLU A 108 -11.75 15.82 19.15
CA GLU A 108 -12.54 16.54 18.13
C GLU A 108 -12.28 15.99 16.72
N TYR A 109 -11.03 15.71 16.38
CA TYR A 109 -10.65 15.10 15.10
C TYR A 109 -11.34 13.75 14.87
N TYR A 110 -11.39 12.91 15.92
CA TYR A 110 -12.08 11.62 15.89
C TYR A 110 -13.59 11.74 15.72
N LYS A 111 -14.20 12.79 16.28
CA LYS A 111 -15.65 13.04 16.15
C LYS A 111 -16.03 13.47 14.74
N GLN A 112 -15.15 14.19 14.06
CA GLN A 112 -15.34 14.63 12.67
C GLN A 112 -14.99 13.54 11.64
N ASN A 113 -14.10 12.59 11.99
CA ASN A 113 -13.62 11.53 11.08
C ASN A 113 -13.80 10.11 11.64
N PRO A 114 -15.01 9.68 12.05
CA PRO A 114 -15.21 8.42 12.78
C PRO A 114 -14.99 7.15 11.94
N SER A 115 -15.04 7.23 10.61
CA SER A 115 -15.22 6.07 9.71
C SER A 115 -14.03 5.67 8.84
N ASP A 116 -12.82 6.23 9.02
CA ASP A 116 -11.70 5.96 8.09
C ASP A 116 -10.37 5.63 8.78
N LEU A 117 -10.29 5.68 10.11
CA LEU A 117 -9.02 5.56 10.84
C LEU A 117 -8.43 4.16 10.84
N THR A 118 -9.25 3.15 11.16
CA THR A 118 -8.81 1.76 11.18
C THR A 118 -8.34 1.32 9.81
N SER A 119 -9.07 1.71 8.75
CA SER A 119 -8.68 1.43 7.36
C SER A 119 -7.36 2.12 7.00
N ARG A 120 -7.19 3.41 7.36
CA ARG A 120 -5.93 4.14 7.14
C ARG A 120 -4.73 3.51 7.85
N ILE A 121 -4.90 3.14 9.14
CA ILE A 121 -3.81 2.58 9.97
C ILE A 121 -3.47 1.15 9.54
N LEU A 122 -4.43 0.35 9.07
CA LEU A 122 -4.17 -1.04 8.71
C LEU A 122 -3.83 -1.21 7.23
N HIS A 123 -4.68 -0.70 6.33
CA HIS A 123 -4.61 -0.93 4.89
C HIS A 123 -3.75 0.10 4.14
N ASP A 124 -4.00 1.39 4.34
CA ASP A 124 -3.20 2.43 3.64
C ASP A 124 -1.75 2.40 4.12
N CYS A 125 -1.54 2.21 5.43
CA CYS A 125 -0.24 1.98 6.04
C CYS A 125 0.52 0.81 5.40
N GLU A 126 -0.14 -0.32 5.16
CA GLU A 126 0.47 -1.49 4.51
C GLU A 126 0.94 -1.14 3.10
N THR A 127 0.05 -0.58 2.28
CA THR A 127 0.35 -0.20 0.89
C THR A 127 1.54 0.76 0.81
N VAL A 128 1.56 1.81 1.64
CA VAL A 128 2.61 2.84 1.58
C VAL A 128 3.91 2.37 2.22
N SER A 129 3.86 1.64 3.34
CA SER A 129 5.07 1.10 3.96
C SER A 129 5.76 0.06 3.08
N GLU A 130 4.99 -0.77 2.37
CA GLU A 130 5.53 -1.74 1.42
C GLU A 130 6.24 -1.05 0.25
N ASP A 131 5.63 -0.03 -0.36
CA ASP A 131 6.27 0.66 -1.48
C ASP A 131 7.58 1.38 -1.04
N ILE A 132 7.59 2.01 0.14
CA ILE A 132 8.79 2.68 0.69
C ILE A 132 9.89 1.68 1.05
N SER A 133 9.53 0.52 1.63
CA SER A 133 10.49 -0.48 2.06
C SER A 133 11.04 -1.34 0.93
N ILE A 134 10.20 -1.68 -0.05
CA ILE A 134 10.45 -2.74 -1.03
C ILE A 134 10.24 -2.27 -2.46
N GLY A 135 9.20 -1.48 -2.72
CA GLY A 135 8.88 -1.03 -4.08
C GLY A 135 10.05 -0.35 -4.78
N LEU A 136 10.64 0.67 -4.15
CA LEU A 136 11.80 1.38 -4.69
C LEU A 136 13.06 0.50 -4.84
N PRO A 137 13.50 -0.26 -3.81
CA PRO A 137 14.59 -1.22 -3.97
C PRO A 137 14.36 -2.24 -5.10
N MET A 138 13.14 -2.76 -5.22
CA MET A 138 12.78 -3.72 -6.27
C MET A 138 12.88 -3.08 -7.65
N LEU A 139 12.44 -1.83 -7.82
CA LEU A 139 12.63 -1.09 -9.07
C LEU A 139 14.11 -0.96 -9.44
N PHE A 140 14.96 -0.59 -8.48
CA PHE A 140 16.40 -0.52 -8.70
C PHE A 140 16.98 -1.89 -9.11
N LEU A 141 16.62 -2.96 -8.41
CA LEU A 141 17.10 -4.32 -8.71
C LEU A 141 16.65 -4.82 -10.07
N ASN A 142 15.42 -4.51 -10.50
CA ASN A 142 14.92 -4.88 -11.83
C ASN A 142 15.66 -4.11 -12.93
N ILE A 143 15.92 -2.81 -12.75
CA ILE A 143 16.72 -2.02 -13.71
C ILE A 143 18.14 -2.55 -13.77
N LEU A 144 18.74 -2.88 -12.62
CA LEU A 144 20.08 -3.47 -12.55
C LEU A 144 20.13 -4.81 -13.31
N ASN A 145 19.15 -5.69 -13.09
CA ASN A 145 19.05 -6.98 -13.78
C ASN A 145 18.96 -6.79 -15.30
N ILE A 146 18.01 -5.97 -15.77
CA ILE A 146 17.84 -5.68 -17.20
C ILE A 146 19.14 -5.10 -17.79
N SER A 147 19.80 -4.20 -17.08
CA SER A 147 21.04 -3.56 -17.54
C SER A 147 22.18 -4.57 -17.67
N ILE A 148 22.37 -5.45 -16.68
CA ILE A 148 23.41 -6.49 -16.70
C ILE A 148 23.12 -7.49 -17.82
N VAL A 149 21.88 -8.00 -17.90
CA VAL A 149 21.48 -8.99 -18.90
C VAL A 149 21.62 -8.43 -20.30
N LEU A 150 21.11 -7.21 -20.57
CA LEU A 150 21.28 -6.57 -21.87
C LEU A 150 22.76 -6.32 -22.18
N GLY A 151 23.56 -5.87 -21.20
CA GLY A 151 25.01 -5.68 -21.37
C GLY A 151 25.72 -6.97 -21.80
N LEU A 152 25.40 -8.09 -21.15
CA LEU A 152 25.91 -9.41 -21.52
C LEU A 152 25.43 -9.84 -22.92
N MET A 153 24.16 -9.59 -23.26
CA MET A 153 23.63 -9.89 -24.59
C MET A 153 24.31 -9.07 -25.68
N PHE A 154 24.55 -7.77 -25.46
CA PHE A 154 25.30 -6.91 -26.38
C PHE A 154 26.75 -7.36 -26.55
N TYR A 155 27.40 -7.81 -25.47
CA TYR A 155 28.74 -8.39 -25.51
C TYR A 155 28.77 -9.68 -26.36
N MET A 156 27.71 -10.48 -26.35
CA MET A 156 27.63 -11.75 -27.08
C MET A 156 27.27 -11.57 -28.56
N SER A 157 26.28 -10.73 -28.87
CA SER A 157 25.95 -10.34 -30.25
C SER A 157 25.18 -9.02 -30.26
N PHE A 158 25.81 -7.99 -30.81
CA PHE A 158 25.21 -6.67 -30.96
C PHE A 158 23.93 -6.70 -31.81
N LYS A 159 23.92 -7.46 -32.91
CA LYS A 159 22.77 -7.55 -33.82
C LYS A 159 21.56 -8.19 -33.16
N LEU A 160 21.75 -9.32 -32.47
CA LEU A 160 20.65 -10.01 -31.77
C LEU A 160 20.15 -9.19 -30.58
N ALA A 161 21.05 -8.52 -29.85
CA ALA A 161 20.68 -7.66 -28.72
C ALA A 161 19.77 -6.50 -29.16
N ILE A 162 20.01 -5.92 -30.33
CA ILE A 162 19.12 -4.89 -30.91
C ILE A 162 17.72 -5.45 -31.17
N ILE A 163 17.60 -6.66 -31.71
CA ILE A 163 16.29 -7.31 -31.96
C ILE A 163 15.52 -7.41 -30.63
N VAL A 164 16.17 -7.89 -29.57
CA VAL A 164 15.54 -7.98 -28.24
C VAL A 164 15.17 -6.59 -27.71
N LEU A 165 16.07 -5.61 -27.84
CA LEU A 165 15.82 -4.24 -27.40
C LEU A 165 14.60 -3.61 -28.08
N PHE A 166 14.32 -3.95 -29.35
CA PHE A 166 13.10 -3.49 -30.04
C PHE A 166 11.82 -4.21 -29.58
N VAL A 167 11.92 -5.46 -29.13
CA VAL A 167 10.77 -6.21 -28.63
C VAL A 167 10.31 -5.69 -27.27
N ILE A 168 11.25 -5.20 -26.45
CA ILE A 168 10.97 -4.60 -25.14
C ILE A 168 9.88 -3.49 -25.19
N PRO A 169 10.04 -2.38 -25.94
CA PRO A 169 9.05 -1.31 -26.00
C PRO A 169 7.73 -1.77 -26.63
N ILE A 170 7.78 -2.67 -27.61
CA ILE A 170 6.57 -3.26 -28.21
C ILE A 170 5.78 -3.99 -27.13
N TYR A 171 6.43 -4.87 -26.37
CA TYR A 171 5.81 -5.60 -25.26
C TYR A 171 5.21 -4.64 -24.22
N THR A 172 5.98 -3.64 -23.79
CA THR A 172 5.53 -2.64 -22.80
C THR A 172 4.30 -1.85 -23.28
N ILE A 173 4.25 -1.43 -24.54
CA ILE A 173 3.10 -0.68 -25.09
C ILE A 173 1.84 -1.55 -25.10
N PHE A 174 1.95 -2.80 -25.54
CA PHE A 174 0.82 -3.74 -25.54
C PHE A 174 0.35 -4.05 -24.12
N PHE A 175 1.29 -4.35 -23.21
CA PHE A 175 0.97 -4.64 -21.82
C PHE A 175 0.28 -3.47 -21.14
N LYS A 176 0.76 -2.24 -21.34
CA LYS A 176 0.14 -1.02 -20.79
C LYS A 176 -1.30 -0.82 -21.27
N LYS A 177 -1.61 -1.13 -22.53
CA LYS A 177 -2.99 -1.07 -23.04
C LYS A 177 -3.90 -2.10 -22.37
N VAL A 178 -3.42 -3.32 -22.21
CA VAL A 178 -4.15 -4.39 -21.51
C VAL A 178 -4.37 -4.03 -20.04
N ASP A 179 -3.32 -3.61 -19.34
CA ASP A 179 -3.38 -3.23 -17.93
C ASP A 179 -4.32 -2.05 -17.70
N SER A 180 -4.27 -1.02 -18.56
CA SER A 180 -5.21 0.11 -18.49
C SER A 180 -6.67 -0.33 -18.65
N ALA A 181 -6.94 -1.30 -19.53
CA ALA A 181 -8.29 -1.82 -19.72
C ALA A 181 -8.75 -2.66 -18.52
N ILE A 182 -7.87 -3.48 -17.94
CA ILE A 182 -8.11 -4.21 -16.70
C ILE A 182 -8.45 -3.22 -15.58
N ARG A 183 -7.61 -2.21 -15.34
CA ARG A 183 -7.82 -1.19 -14.30
C ARG A 183 -9.18 -0.51 -14.39
N LYS A 184 -9.59 -0.11 -15.59
CA LYS A 184 -10.89 0.52 -15.81
C LYS A 184 -12.02 -0.42 -15.38
N ASN A 185 -12.02 -1.65 -15.87
CA ASN A 185 -13.06 -2.63 -15.52
C ASN A 185 -12.99 -3.07 -14.05
N SER A 186 -11.81 -3.10 -13.41
CA SER A 186 -11.66 -3.34 -11.97
C SER A 186 -12.18 -2.21 -11.10
N LYS A 187 -12.26 -0.98 -11.61
CA LYS A 187 -12.94 0.11 -10.90
C LYS A 187 -14.45 -0.12 -10.91
N ASP A 188 -15.01 -0.35 -12.10
CA ASP A 188 -16.45 -0.56 -12.28
C ASP A 188 -16.93 -1.86 -11.59
N GLU A 189 -16.11 -2.91 -11.61
CA GLU A 189 -16.36 -4.17 -10.90
C GLU A 189 -16.46 -3.95 -9.39
N ARG A 190 -15.52 -3.21 -8.79
CA ARG A 190 -15.56 -2.87 -7.35
C ARG A 190 -16.79 -2.05 -6.97
N GLU A 191 -17.16 -1.07 -7.80
CA GLU A 191 -18.37 -0.25 -7.58
C GLU A 191 -19.64 -1.12 -7.60
N HIS A 192 -19.77 -2.01 -8.58
CA HIS A 192 -20.92 -2.92 -8.65
C HIS A 192 -20.89 -4.02 -7.58
N PHE A 193 -19.72 -4.48 -7.15
CA PHE A 193 -19.60 -5.42 -6.03
C PHE A 193 -20.02 -4.79 -4.70
N ALA A 194 -19.76 -3.49 -4.51
CA ALA A 194 -20.26 -2.75 -3.35
C ALA A 194 -21.80 -2.74 -3.31
N LEU A 195 -22.47 -2.52 -4.45
CA LEU A 195 -23.94 -2.59 -4.54
C LEU A 195 -24.50 -3.99 -4.25
N VAL A 196 -23.80 -5.04 -4.68
CA VAL A 196 -24.16 -6.43 -4.34
C VAL A 196 -24.06 -6.66 -2.83
N THR A 197 -22.98 -6.20 -2.21
CA THR A 197 -22.75 -6.29 -0.76
C THR A 197 -23.79 -5.50 0.03
N GLU A 198 -24.08 -4.27 -0.41
CA GLU A 198 -25.11 -3.41 0.17
C GLU A 198 -26.49 -4.07 0.09
N SER A 199 -26.83 -4.67 -1.05
CA SER A 199 -28.08 -5.41 -1.22
C SER A 199 -28.21 -6.56 -0.20
N VAL A 200 -27.14 -7.33 0.02
CA VAL A 200 -27.16 -8.41 1.03
C VAL A 200 -27.44 -7.83 2.40
N LYS A 201 -26.73 -6.77 2.79
CA LYS A 201 -26.89 -6.12 4.09
C LYS A 201 -28.32 -5.59 4.29
N GLU A 202 -28.83 -4.82 3.33
CA GLU A 202 -30.18 -4.26 3.36
C GLU A 202 -31.24 -5.36 3.48
N TYR A 203 -31.09 -6.45 2.73
CA TYR A 203 -32.08 -7.54 2.72
C TYR A 203 -32.00 -8.40 3.97
N THR A 204 -30.82 -8.59 4.56
CA THR A 204 -30.66 -9.31 5.83
C THR A 204 -31.17 -8.48 7.01
N ASP A 205 -30.90 -7.17 7.02
CA ASP A 205 -31.40 -6.26 8.05
C ASP A 205 -32.94 -6.14 7.96
N GLY A 206 -33.49 -6.14 6.75
CA GLY A 206 -34.92 -6.10 6.45
C GLY A 206 -35.62 -7.46 6.29
N ILE A 207 -34.98 -8.56 6.70
CA ILE A 207 -35.45 -9.91 6.36
C ILE A 207 -36.85 -10.21 6.88
N PHE A 208 -37.18 -9.69 8.06
CA PHE A 208 -38.49 -9.86 8.68
C PHE A 208 -39.60 -9.21 7.84
N GLN A 209 -39.37 -7.98 7.36
CA GLN A 209 -40.29 -7.24 6.50
C GLN A 209 -40.46 -7.98 5.17
N ILE A 210 -39.36 -8.41 4.54
CA ILE A 210 -39.40 -9.17 3.28
C ILE A 210 -40.28 -10.42 3.42
N LYS A 211 -40.14 -11.13 4.55
CA LYS A 211 -40.92 -12.34 4.85
C LYS A 211 -42.40 -12.04 5.07
N ILE A 212 -42.75 -11.03 5.86
CA ILE A 212 -44.14 -10.67 6.12
C ILE A 212 -44.87 -10.24 4.84
N PHE A 213 -44.21 -9.52 3.95
CA PHE A 213 -44.81 -9.08 2.69
C PHE A 213 -44.75 -10.14 1.56
N GLY A 214 -44.13 -11.31 1.80
CA GLY A 214 -43.99 -12.38 0.79
C GLY A 214 -43.25 -11.95 -0.47
N LYS A 215 -42.23 -11.09 -0.34
CA LYS A 215 -41.51 -10.44 -1.46
C LYS A 215 -40.15 -11.08 -1.78
N GLU A 216 -39.87 -12.29 -1.31
CA GLU A 216 -38.56 -12.93 -1.49
C GLU A 216 -38.14 -13.00 -2.96
N GLN A 217 -39.04 -13.41 -3.85
CA GLN A 217 -38.72 -13.54 -5.27
C GLN A 217 -38.45 -12.18 -5.94
N PHE A 218 -39.12 -11.12 -5.50
CA PHE A 218 -38.87 -9.76 -5.97
C PHE A 218 -37.45 -9.30 -5.63
N PHE A 219 -37.05 -9.46 -4.36
CA PHE A 219 -35.71 -9.10 -3.91
C PHE A 219 -34.62 -10.00 -4.51
N LEU A 220 -34.91 -11.30 -4.72
CA LEU A 220 -34.01 -12.21 -5.42
C LEU A 220 -33.78 -11.78 -6.88
N ASN A 221 -34.82 -11.34 -7.58
CA ASN A 221 -34.69 -10.84 -8.95
C ASN A 221 -33.87 -9.55 -9.00
N LYS A 222 -34.14 -8.60 -8.09
CA LYS A 222 -33.36 -7.35 -7.96
C LYS A 222 -31.88 -7.64 -7.65
N PHE A 223 -31.60 -8.63 -6.79
CA PHE A 223 -30.24 -9.09 -6.50
C PHE A 223 -29.54 -9.65 -7.75
N ARG A 224 -30.23 -10.47 -8.54
CA ARG A 224 -29.71 -11.02 -9.80
C ARG A 224 -29.37 -9.94 -10.82
N GLU A 225 -30.13 -8.85 -10.88
CA GLU A 225 -29.82 -7.70 -11.75
C GLU A 225 -28.52 -7.01 -11.33
N ASN A 226 -28.31 -6.80 -10.03
CA ASN A 226 -27.06 -6.25 -9.50
C ASN A 226 -25.86 -7.16 -9.80
N ILE A 227 -26.03 -8.48 -9.65
CA ILE A 227 -25.00 -9.46 -10.02
C ILE A 227 -24.68 -9.39 -11.51
N LYS A 228 -25.66 -9.29 -12.41
CA LYS A 228 -25.41 -9.24 -13.86
C LYS A 228 -24.49 -8.08 -14.23
N LYS A 229 -24.67 -6.90 -13.64
CA LYS A 229 -23.79 -5.75 -13.89
C LYS A 229 -22.36 -6.02 -13.42
N TYR A 230 -22.21 -6.51 -12.20
CA TYR A 230 -20.92 -6.96 -11.66
C TYR A 230 -20.23 -8.00 -12.56
N GLU A 231 -20.99 -8.99 -13.03
CA GLU A 231 -20.51 -10.09 -13.86
C GLU A 231 -19.95 -9.61 -15.20
N ILE A 232 -20.56 -8.59 -15.83
CA ILE A 232 -20.09 -8.02 -17.09
C ILE A 232 -18.66 -7.47 -16.94
N TYR A 233 -18.42 -6.67 -15.90
CA TYR A 233 -17.09 -6.08 -15.68
C TYR A 233 -16.06 -7.13 -15.27
N LEU A 234 -16.45 -8.10 -14.44
CA LEU A 234 -15.58 -9.22 -14.10
C LEU A 234 -15.18 -10.03 -15.34
N LYS A 235 -16.13 -10.33 -16.24
CA LYS A 235 -15.85 -11.00 -17.51
C LYS A 235 -14.92 -10.19 -18.40
N ASN A 236 -15.07 -8.87 -18.45
CA ASN A 236 -14.17 -8.00 -19.19
C ASN A 236 -12.74 -8.04 -18.62
N ILE A 237 -12.57 -8.00 -17.29
CA ILE A 237 -11.26 -8.19 -16.65
C ILE A 237 -10.63 -9.50 -17.14
N LYS A 238 -11.36 -10.62 -17.03
CA LYS A 238 -10.87 -11.94 -17.47
C LYS A 238 -10.53 -11.98 -18.96
N LYS A 239 -11.33 -11.32 -19.81
CA LYS A 239 -11.05 -11.17 -21.25
C LYS A 239 -9.72 -10.47 -21.50
N TYR A 240 -9.49 -9.31 -20.87
CA TYR A 240 -8.22 -8.59 -21.04
C TYR A 240 -7.03 -9.34 -20.45
N THR A 241 -7.20 -10.00 -19.30
CA THR A 241 -6.16 -10.88 -18.74
C THR A 241 -5.82 -12.02 -19.71
N ALA A 242 -6.81 -12.66 -20.32
CA ALA A 242 -6.58 -13.71 -21.32
C ALA A 242 -5.84 -13.17 -22.57
N ILE A 243 -6.19 -11.97 -23.04
CA ILE A 243 -5.46 -11.30 -24.13
C ILE A 243 -3.99 -11.06 -23.73
N GLY A 244 -3.74 -10.59 -22.50
CA GLY A 244 -2.38 -10.37 -21.98
C GLY A 244 -1.56 -11.66 -21.91
N TYR A 245 -2.15 -12.76 -21.46
CA TYR A 245 -1.51 -14.09 -21.48
C TYR A 245 -1.23 -14.58 -22.90
N GLY A 246 -2.18 -14.42 -23.82
CA GLY A 246 -1.99 -14.79 -25.22
C GLY A 246 -0.83 -14.03 -25.87
N LEU A 247 -0.76 -12.71 -25.67
CA LEU A 247 0.34 -11.87 -26.17
C LEU A 247 1.69 -12.26 -25.57
N THR A 248 1.73 -12.51 -24.26
CA THR A 248 2.96 -12.97 -23.59
C THR A 248 3.40 -14.33 -24.13
N GLY A 249 2.47 -15.28 -24.29
CA GLY A 249 2.74 -16.59 -24.87
C GLY A 249 3.26 -16.52 -26.29
N LEU A 250 2.70 -15.65 -27.14
CA LEU A 250 3.21 -15.42 -28.49
C LEU A 250 4.65 -14.92 -28.49
N ILE A 251 5.00 -13.99 -27.61
CA ILE A 251 6.38 -13.48 -27.53
C ILE A 251 7.33 -14.55 -27.01
N VAL A 252 6.94 -15.28 -25.97
CA VAL A 252 7.74 -16.38 -25.39
C VAL A 252 8.00 -17.49 -26.41
N ILE A 253 7.11 -17.71 -27.39
CA ILE A 253 7.30 -18.69 -28.46
C ILE A 253 8.08 -18.10 -29.65
N LEU A 254 7.66 -16.94 -30.17
CA LEU A 254 8.19 -16.37 -31.40
C LEU A 254 9.58 -15.76 -31.22
N LEU A 255 9.83 -15.06 -30.11
CA LEU A 255 11.10 -14.38 -29.89
C LEU A 255 12.27 -15.37 -29.88
N PRO A 256 12.22 -16.51 -29.16
CA PRO A 256 13.30 -17.48 -29.22
C PRO A 256 13.48 -18.11 -30.61
N ILE A 257 12.41 -18.34 -31.38
CA ILE A 257 12.51 -18.84 -32.76
C ILE A 257 13.28 -17.84 -33.62
N VAL A 258 12.92 -16.55 -33.56
CA VAL A 258 13.61 -15.47 -34.26
C VAL A 258 15.10 -15.45 -33.87
N ILE A 259 15.39 -15.49 -32.57
CA ILE A 259 16.78 -15.51 -32.08
C ILE A 259 17.55 -16.74 -32.55
N LEU A 260 16.95 -17.93 -32.58
CA LEU A 260 17.59 -19.14 -33.09
C LEU A 260 17.87 -19.05 -34.60
N LEU A 261 16.94 -18.51 -35.39
CA LEU A 261 17.11 -18.35 -36.84
C LEU A 261 18.25 -17.36 -37.17
N PHE A 262 18.20 -16.14 -36.61
CA PHE A 262 19.26 -15.15 -36.84
C PHE A 262 20.57 -15.54 -36.14
N GLY A 263 20.48 -16.18 -34.98
CA GLY A 263 21.63 -16.69 -34.25
C GLY A 263 22.36 -17.81 -34.97
N ALA A 264 21.64 -18.71 -35.64
CA ALA A 264 22.26 -19.74 -36.49
C ALA A 264 23.07 -19.11 -37.63
N MET A 265 22.60 -18.00 -38.22
CA MET A 265 23.36 -17.24 -39.23
C MET A 265 24.63 -16.64 -38.63
N GLU A 266 24.54 -16.03 -37.43
CA GLU A 266 25.71 -15.47 -36.74
C GLU A 266 26.74 -16.56 -36.37
N VAL A 267 26.28 -17.74 -35.93
CA VAL A 267 27.15 -18.89 -35.65
C VAL A 267 27.82 -19.39 -36.93
N ASN A 268 27.08 -19.55 -38.02
CA ASN A 268 27.64 -19.99 -39.30
C ASN A 268 28.65 -18.98 -39.88
N SER A 269 28.45 -17.69 -39.62
CA SER A 269 29.38 -16.63 -40.02
C SER A 269 30.62 -16.50 -39.13
N GLY A 270 30.72 -17.29 -38.05
CA GLY A 270 31.81 -17.25 -37.09
C GLY A 270 31.79 -16.05 -36.12
N ASN A 271 30.76 -15.21 -36.17
CA ASN A 271 30.61 -14.04 -35.31
C ASN A 271 30.19 -14.38 -33.88
N MET A 272 29.65 -15.59 -33.67
CA MET A 272 29.14 -16.05 -32.38
C MET A 272 29.36 -17.55 -32.21
N SER A 273 29.58 -18.03 -30.97
CA SER A 273 29.66 -19.47 -30.69
C SER A 273 28.27 -20.08 -30.48
N LEU A 274 28.12 -21.41 -30.65
CA LEU A 274 26.86 -22.09 -30.36
C LEU A 274 26.48 -21.92 -28.89
N GLY A 275 27.44 -22.04 -27.98
CA GLY A 275 27.24 -21.79 -26.56
C GLY A 275 26.77 -20.37 -26.27
N SER A 276 27.28 -19.37 -26.99
CA SER A 276 26.79 -18.01 -26.90
C SER A 276 25.33 -17.89 -27.34
N LEU A 277 24.91 -18.63 -28.38
CA LEU A 277 23.49 -18.70 -28.79
C LEU A 277 22.59 -19.26 -27.68
N PHE A 278 23.01 -20.37 -27.05
CA PHE A 278 22.26 -20.98 -25.95
C PHE A 278 22.16 -20.07 -24.73
N ALA A 279 23.25 -19.43 -24.34
CA ALA A 279 23.24 -18.45 -23.27
C ALA A 279 22.32 -17.26 -23.59
N PHE A 280 22.35 -16.77 -24.83
CA PHE A 280 21.44 -15.71 -25.31
C PHE A 280 19.97 -16.14 -25.20
N TYR A 281 19.65 -17.37 -25.58
CA TYR A 281 18.30 -17.95 -25.42
C TYR A 281 17.84 -17.92 -23.96
N PHE A 282 18.69 -18.34 -23.01
CA PHE A 282 18.36 -18.32 -21.58
C PHE A 282 18.15 -16.89 -21.05
N TYR A 283 18.96 -15.92 -21.50
CA TYR A 283 18.81 -14.53 -21.10
C TYR A 283 17.46 -13.91 -21.49
N LEU A 284 16.80 -14.40 -22.56
CA LEU A 284 15.43 -13.96 -22.90
C LEU A 284 14.48 -14.18 -21.71
N GLY A 285 14.60 -15.33 -21.04
CA GLY A 285 13.82 -15.67 -19.85
C GLY A 285 14.01 -14.65 -18.72
N TYR A 286 15.23 -14.16 -18.55
CA TYR A 286 15.62 -13.29 -17.43
C TYR A 286 15.14 -11.85 -17.61
N LEU A 287 14.76 -11.45 -18.83
CA LEU A 287 14.22 -10.12 -19.11
C LEU A 287 12.71 -10.02 -18.84
N TYR A 288 11.96 -11.12 -18.95
CA TYR A 288 10.48 -11.08 -18.87
C TYR A 288 9.97 -10.60 -17.51
N GLU A 289 10.44 -11.21 -16.42
CA GLU A 289 9.93 -10.91 -15.08
C GLU A 289 10.31 -9.49 -14.62
N PRO A 290 11.56 -9.01 -14.75
CA PRO A 290 11.91 -7.64 -14.40
C PRO A 290 11.13 -6.59 -15.17
N MET A 291 10.85 -6.83 -16.45
CA MET A 291 10.02 -5.94 -17.26
C MET A 291 8.56 -5.87 -16.78
N ARG A 292 7.99 -7.02 -16.40
CA ARG A 292 6.65 -7.08 -15.81
C ARG A 292 6.63 -6.34 -14.49
N ASN A 293 7.61 -6.59 -13.61
CA ASN A 293 7.72 -5.94 -12.31
C ASN A 293 7.82 -4.40 -12.43
N LEU A 294 8.56 -3.88 -13.42
CA LEU A 294 8.62 -2.44 -13.68
C LEU A 294 7.25 -1.89 -14.09
N SER A 295 6.52 -2.61 -14.94
CA SER A 295 5.18 -2.21 -15.36
C SER A 295 4.21 -2.19 -14.18
N ASP A 296 4.23 -3.23 -13.35
CA ASP A 296 3.40 -3.36 -12.14
C ASP A 296 3.74 -2.25 -11.12
N TRP A 297 5.02 -1.91 -10.95
CA TRP A 297 5.44 -0.83 -10.05
C TRP A 297 4.95 0.55 -10.48
N PHE A 298 5.08 0.94 -11.75
CA PHE A 298 4.55 2.22 -12.27
C PHE A 298 3.05 2.38 -12.02
N SER A 299 2.39 1.24 -12.01
CA SER A 299 0.97 1.07 -11.81
C SER A 299 0.58 1.10 -10.32
N GLY A 300 1.40 0.54 -9.44
CA GLY A 300 1.22 0.55 -7.99
C GLY A 300 1.55 1.90 -7.35
N VAL A 301 2.62 2.57 -7.79
CA VAL A 301 3.09 3.82 -7.18
C VAL A 301 2.04 4.94 -7.24
N GLN A 302 1.17 4.95 -8.27
CA GLN A 302 0.07 5.91 -8.35
C GLN A 302 -0.94 5.78 -7.21
N VAL A 303 -1.20 4.55 -6.76
CA VAL A 303 -2.08 4.27 -5.62
C VAL A 303 -1.42 4.79 -4.34
N THR A 304 -0.14 4.47 -4.15
CA THR A 304 0.68 4.96 -3.04
C THR A 304 0.72 6.48 -2.96
N LEU A 305 0.91 7.17 -4.09
CA LEU A 305 0.89 8.63 -4.17
C LEU A 305 -0.46 9.23 -3.75
N GLY A 306 -1.58 8.59 -4.12
CA GLY A 306 -2.92 9.02 -3.69
C GLY A 306 -3.20 8.81 -2.20
N MET A 307 -2.51 7.89 -1.54
CA MET A 307 -2.60 7.63 -0.10
C MET A 307 -1.65 8.49 0.73
N SER A 308 -0.58 9.01 0.12
CA SER A 308 0.51 9.71 0.81
C SER A 308 0.05 10.94 1.60
N ASP A 309 -0.89 11.72 1.05
CA ASP A 309 -1.41 12.93 1.71
C ASP A 309 -2.16 12.58 3.00
N ARG A 310 -2.98 11.52 2.96
CA ARG A 310 -3.76 11.06 4.12
C ARG A 310 -2.89 10.44 5.20
N ILE A 311 -1.80 9.76 4.84
CA ILE A 311 -0.86 9.18 5.81
C ILE A 311 -0.01 10.26 6.47
N LEU A 312 0.47 11.23 5.71
CA LEU A 312 1.22 12.36 6.28
C LEU A 312 0.43 13.10 7.33
N GLU A 313 -0.89 13.24 7.17
CA GLU A 313 -1.73 13.86 8.19
C GLU A 313 -1.56 13.22 9.59
N PHE A 314 -1.25 11.92 9.66
CA PHE A 314 -1.00 11.19 10.92
C PHE A 314 0.47 11.20 11.32
N VAL A 315 1.39 11.04 10.36
CA VAL A 315 2.82 10.90 10.63
C VAL A 315 3.52 12.24 10.88
N ASP A 316 3.03 13.30 10.22
CA ASP A 316 3.52 14.67 10.26
C ASP A 316 2.60 15.59 11.08
N SER A 317 1.66 15.03 11.84
CA SER A 317 1.02 15.81 12.89
C SER A 317 2.10 16.16 13.89
N ALA A 318 2.59 17.41 13.80
CA ALA A 318 3.45 17.98 14.81
C ALA A 318 2.87 17.58 16.17
N GLU A 319 3.74 17.11 17.06
CA GLU A 319 3.43 17.10 18.48
C GLU A 319 2.77 18.44 18.76
N VAL A 320 1.49 18.42 19.11
CA VAL A 320 0.88 19.61 19.68
C VAL A 320 1.54 19.67 21.05
N GLU A 321 2.76 20.23 21.10
CA GLU A 321 3.23 20.91 22.28
C GLU A 321 2.13 21.92 22.55
N ASP A 322 1.24 21.52 23.45
CA ASP A 322 0.11 22.33 23.84
C ASP A 322 0.71 23.40 24.75
N LYS A 323 1.43 24.38 24.15
CA LYS A 323 2.12 25.54 24.77
C LYS A 323 1.15 26.52 25.43
N LYS A 324 -0.01 26.00 25.78
CA LYS A 324 -1.14 26.62 26.42
C LYS A 324 -0.93 26.61 27.92
N GLU A 325 -1.75 27.38 28.61
CA GLU A 325 -1.62 27.57 30.05
C GLU A 325 -1.97 26.28 30.80
N ALA A 326 -1.05 25.78 31.61
CA ALA A 326 -1.29 24.59 32.42
C ALA A 326 -2.05 24.98 33.69
N ILE A 327 -3.05 24.19 34.04
CA ILE A 327 -3.83 24.38 35.28
C ILE A 327 -3.69 23.18 36.21
N SER A 328 -3.82 23.41 37.52
CA SER A 328 -3.69 22.38 38.56
C SER A 328 -4.99 22.10 39.33
N SER A 329 -6.00 22.95 39.16
CA SER A 329 -7.31 22.82 39.82
C SER A 329 -8.41 23.40 38.93
N ILE A 330 -9.65 22.99 39.20
CA ILE A 330 -10.85 23.61 38.66
C ILE A 330 -11.63 24.14 39.86
N ASP A 331 -11.64 25.45 40.01
CA ASP A 331 -12.33 26.14 41.10
C ASP A 331 -13.62 26.82 40.60
N THR A 332 -13.61 27.34 39.36
CA THR A 332 -14.78 27.93 38.70
C THR A 332 -14.87 27.51 37.23
N ILE A 333 -16.07 27.25 36.75
CA ILE A 333 -16.40 27.06 35.32
C ILE A 333 -17.47 28.07 34.95
N LYS A 334 -17.17 28.96 34.01
CA LYS A 334 -18.12 29.98 33.55
C LYS A 334 -18.36 29.88 32.06
N VAL A 335 -19.63 29.80 31.68
CA VAL A 335 -20.10 29.75 30.30
C VAL A 335 -20.86 31.04 30.01
N GLU A 336 -20.40 31.79 29.01
CA GLU A 336 -20.95 33.10 28.65
C GLU A 336 -21.36 33.13 27.18
N ASN A 337 -22.63 33.43 26.93
CA ASN A 337 -23.25 33.59 25.61
C ASN A 337 -22.95 32.44 24.64
N LEU A 338 -22.94 31.20 25.16
CA LEU A 338 -22.61 30.02 24.39
C LEU A 338 -23.66 29.79 23.30
N THR A 339 -23.18 29.76 22.05
CA THR A 339 -23.96 29.43 20.87
C THR A 339 -23.24 28.34 20.08
N PHE A 340 -23.94 27.23 19.86
CA PHE A 340 -23.34 26.04 19.23
C PHE A 340 -24.36 25.23 18.43
N SER A 341 -23.90 24.67 17.32
CA SER A 341 -24.63 23.75 16.44
C SER A 341 -23.65 22.73 15.83
N TYR A 342 -24.11 21.51 15.53
CA TYR A 342 -23.30 20.54 14.76
C TYR A 342 -23.38 20.78 13.25
N ASP A 343 -24.46 21.39 12.79
CA ASP A 343 -24.67 21.81 11.40
C ASP A 343 -25.02 23.31 11.38
N GLU A 344 -25.02 23.94 10.21
CA GLU A 344 -25.31 25.39 10.10
C GLU A 344 -26.78 25.75 10.37
N LYS A 345 -27.66 24.75 10.57
CA LYS A 345 -29.13 24.95 10.54
C LYS A 345 -29.77 24.78 11.92
N ASN A 346 -29.22 23.94 12.78
CA ASN A 346 -29.85 23.48 14.02
C ASN A 346 -28.98 23.82 15.24
N TYR A 347 -29.22 25.01 15.79
CA TYR A 347 -28.58 25.45 17.03
C TYR A 347 -29.07 24.66 18.24
N ILE A 348 -28.12 24.05 18.94
CA ILE A 348 -28.33 23.33 20.22
C ILE A 348 -28.35 24.33 21.37
N PHE A 349 -27.39 25.25 21.39
CA PHE A 349 -27.33 26.34 22.36
C PHE A 349 -27.47 27.67 21.63
N LYS A 350 -28.26 28.58 22.22
CA LYS A 350 -28.43 29.97 21.77
C LYS A 350 -28.31 30.87 23.00
N ASN A 351 -27.21 31.62 23.10
CA ASN A 351 -26.90 32.48 24.24
C ASN A 351 -27.04 31.79 25.61
N PHE A 352 -26.51 30.57 25.73
CA PHE A 352 -26.55 29.83 26.98
C PHE A 352 -25.50 30.39 27.96
N ASN A 353 -25.93 30.65 29.20
CA ASN A 353 -25.11 31.21 30.26
C ASN A 353 -25.24 30.35 31.52
N THR A 354 -24.13 29.98 32.14
CA THR A 354 -24.13 29.25 33.42
C THR A 354 -22.79 29.42 34.12
N GLU A 355 -22.79 29.23 35.44
CA GLU A 355 -21.61 29.32 36.29
C GLU A 355 -21.65 28.16 37.29
N MET A 356 -20.50 27.55 37.54
CA MET A 356 -20.34 26.39 38.41
C MET A 356 -19.14 26.64 39.31
N GLU A 357 -19.30 26.42 40.61
CA GLU A 357 -18.24 26.56 41.59
C GLU A 357 -17.79 25.21 42.16
N LYS A 358 -16.60 25.20 42.73
CA LYS A 358 -16.04 24.03 43.38
C LYS A 358 -16.92 23.54 44.52
N GLY A 359 -17.26 22.25 44.46
CA GLY A 359 -18.12 21.59 45.44
C GLY A 359 -19.58 21.50 45.00
N ASP A 360 -19.96 22.16 43.91
CA ASP A 360 -21.32 22.06 43.37
C ASP A 360 -21.65 20.65 42.88
N ILE A 361 -22.89 20.22 43.13
CA ILE A 361 -23.50 19.04 42.53
C ILE A 361 -24.55 19.50 41.53
N ILE A 362 -24.26 19.36 40.24
CA ILE A 362 -25.08 19.90 39.17
C ILE A 362 -25.85 18.80 38.45
N GLY A 363 -27.17 18.91 38.46
CA GLY A 363 -28.07 18.04 37.71
C GLY A 363 -28.47 18.65 36.36
N ILE A 364 -28.12 18.00 35.25
CA ILE A 364 -28.52 18.43 33.91
C ILE A 364 -29.78 17.66 33.47
N VAL A 365 -30.93 18.33 33.43
CA VAL A 365 -32.24 17.75 33.07
C VAL A 365 -32.82 18.37 31.80
N GLY A 366 -33.62 17.58 31.06
CA GLY A 366 -34.31 18.05 29.86
C GLY A 366 -34.73 16.91 28.92
N PRO A 367 -35.57 17.18 27.90
CA PRO A 367 -36.03 16.20 26.94
C PRO A 367 -34.89 15.61 26.08
N SER A 368 -35.10 14.45 25.46
CA SER A 368 -34.10 13.88 24.55
C SER A 368 -33.75 14.89 23.44
N GLY A 369 -32.46 15.01 23.11
CA GLY A 369 -31.98 15.98 22.12
C GLY A 369 -31.78 17.42 22.62
N SER A 370 -32.07 17.73 23.89
CA SER A 370 -31.91 19.10 24.45
C SER A 370 -30.47 19.59 24.63
N GLY A 371 -29.46 18.89 24.09
CA GLY A 371 -28.05 19.31 24.16
C GLY A 371 -27.26 18.86 25.39
N LYS A 372 -27.84 18.08 26.32
CA LYS A 372 -27.17 17.67 27.58
C LYS A 372 -25.78 17.05 27.36
N SER A 373 -25.69 16.05 26.48
CA SER A 373 -24.41 15.41 26.14
C SER A 373 -23.47 16.36 25.40
N THR A 374 -24.02 17.30 24.63
CA THR A 374 -23.23 18.33 23.94
C THR A 374 -22.59 19.31 24.92
N LEU A 375 -23.28 19.71 25.99
CA LEU A 375 -22.69 20.54 27.04
C LEU A 375 -21.50 19.83 27.69
N VAL A 376 -21.66 18.55 28.04
CA VAL A 376 -20.58 17.73 28.60
C VAL A 376 -19.41 17.62 27.62
N ASP A 377 -19.67 17.39 26.33
CA ASP A 377 -18.60 17.33 25.31
C ASP A 377 -17.85 18.66 25.15
N LEU A 378 -18.55 19.81 25.23
CA LEU A 378 -17.93 21.14 25.20
C LEU A 378 -17.04 21.35 26.43
N LEU A 379 -17.55 21.09 27.63
CA LEU A 379 -16.80 21.23 28.88
C LEU A 379 -15.58 20.31 28.94
N LEU A 380 -15.68 19.09 28.40
CA LEU A 380 -14.57 18.14 28.29
C LEU A 380 -13.60 18.44 27.15
N LYS A 381 -13.72 19.60 26.51
CA LYS A 381 -12.84 20.02 25.41
C LYS A 381 -12.82 19.00 24.25
N ARG A 382 -13.94 18.28 24.04
CA ARG A 382 -14.13 17.35 22.91
C ARG A 382 -14.64 18.07 21.66
N ILE A 383 -15.12 19.30 21.83
CA ILE A 383 -15.57 20.21 20.78
C ILE A 383 -15.05 21.60 21.13
N LEU A 384 -14.38 22.27 20.19
CA LEU A 384 -13.85 23.64 20.41
C LEU A 384 -14.47 24.67 19.49
N ASN A 385 -15.15 24.24 18.43
CA ASN A 385 -15.82 25.11 17.46
C ASN A 385 -17.17 25.63 17.99
N TYR A 386 -17.14 26.46 19.03
CA TYR A 386 -18.30 27.16 19.58
C TYR A 386 -18.09 28.68 19.62
N ASN A 387 -19.20 29.42 19.59
CA ASN A 387 -19.26 30.87 19.79
C ASN A 387 -19.64 31.19 21.24
N GLY A 388 -19.16 32.31 21.77
CA GLY A 388 -19.20 32.64 23.20
C GLY A 388 -17.89 32.30 23.90
N LYS A 389 -17.90 32.27 25.23
CA LYS A 389 -16.71 31.94 26.05
C LYS A 389 -17.05 30.85 27.05
N ILE A 390 -16.13 29.90 27.20
CA ILE A 390 -16.11 28.96 28.32
C ILE A 390 -14.78 29.20 29.02
N THR A 391 -14.80 29.56 30.29
CA THR A 391 -13.60 29.83 31.07
C THR A 391 -13.50 28.90 32.27
N ILE A 392 -12.28 28.48 32.60
CA ILE A 392 -11.93 27.67 33.76
C ILE A 392 -10.96 28.50 34.60
N ASN A 393 -11.35 28.87 35.82
CA ASN A 393 -10.58 29.80 36.65
C ASN A 393 -10.24 31.12 35.93
N GLY A 394 -11.14 31.57 35.05
CA GLY A 394 -10.94 32.78 34.23
C GLY A 394 -10.12 32.60 32.95
N ILE A 395 -9.48 31.44 32.73
CA ILE A 395 -8.72 31.14 31.50
C ILE A 395 -9.67 30.54 30.47
N ASP A 396 -9.63 31.01 29.21
CA ASP A 396 -10.45 30.45 28.14
C ASP A 396 -10.13 28.97 27.93
N LEU A 397 -11.16 28.14 27.85
CA LEU A 397 -11.04 26.70 27.65
C LEU A 397 -10.19 26.37 26.42
N LYS A 398 -10.21 27.19 25.37
CA LYS A 398 -9.39 27.00 24.16
C LYS A 398 -7.90 27.16 24.47
N ASP A 399 -7.53 27.96 25.47
CA ASP A 399 -6.17 28.37 25.81
C ASP A 399 -5.52 27.57 26.95
N ILE A 400 -6.20 26.55 27.46
CA ILE A 400 -5.70 25.64 28.51
C ILE A 400 -4.95 24.43 27.92
N ASN A 401 -3.87 23.98 28.56
CA ASN A 401 -3.17 22.75 28.17
C ASN A 401 -4.05 21.51 28.42
N ARG A 402 -4.32 20.75 27.37
CA ARG A 402 -5.18 19.55 27.34
C ARG A 402 -4.76 18.49 28.34
N THR A 403 -3.46 18.21 28.43
CA THR A 403 -2.93 17.16 29.33
C THR A 403 -3.19 17.53 30.78
N SER A 404 -2.88 18.78 31.17
CA SER A 404 -3.17 19.29 32.51
C SER A 404 -4.67 19.29 32.82
N TYR A 405 -5.50 19.65 31.83
CA TYR A 405 -6.95 19.70 31.98
C TYR A 405 -7.56 18.31 32.17
N TYR A 406 -7.18 17.32 31.35
CA TYR A 406 -7.82 15.99 31.36
C TYR A 406 -7.53 15.18 32.62
N ILE A 407 -6.39 15.40 33.28
CA ILE A 407 -6.07 14.73 34.55
C ILE A 407 -7.03 15.17 35.67
N LEU A 408 -7.68 16.33 35.54
CA LEU A 408 -8.62 16.87 36.53
C LEU A 408 -10.05 16.32 36.37
N PHE A 409 -10.34 15.51 35.33
CA PHE A 409 -11.66 14.95 35.10
C PHE A 409 -11.72 13.44 35.35
N HIS A 410 -12.82 13.01 35.98
CA HIS A 410 -13.22 11.62 36.03
C HIS A 410 -14.61 11.47 35.39
N ILE A 411 -14.74 10.53 34.45
CA ILE A 411 -15.96 10.31 33.69
C ILE A 411 -16.45 8.88 33.94
N LEU A 412 -17.71 8.76 34.40
CA LEU A 412 -18.41 7.50 34.54
C LEU A 412 -19.50 7.42 33.46
N ASN A 413 -19.23 6.64 32.41
CA ASN A 413 -20.17 6.46 31.30
C ASN A 413 -21.17 5.34 31.60
N LYS A 414 -22.38 5.44 31.03
CA LYS A 414 -23.39 4.37 31.06
C LYS A 414 -22.87 3.04 30.48
N MET A 415 -21.99 3.13 29.48
CA MET A 415 -21.24 2.01 28.92
C MET A 415 -19.75 2.31 29.07
N PRO A 416 -19.09 1.83 30.15
CA PRO A 416 -17.66 2.04 30.34
C PRO A 416 -16.85 1.27 29.29
N PHE A 417 -15.67 1.82 28.96
CA PHE A 417 -14.70 1.16 28.10
C PHE A 417 -13.92 0.11 28.92
N TYR A 418 -14.00 -1.15 28.51
CA TYR A 418 -13.20 -2.23 29.09
C TYR A 418 -12.16 -2.70 28.08
N LEU A 419 -10.89 -2.67 28.48
CA LEU A 419 -9.82 -3.29 27.71
C LEU A 419 -9.83 -4.80 27.98
N LYS A 420 -9.88 -5.61 26.93
CA LYS A 420 -9.63 -7.05 27.05
C LYS A 420 -8.13 -7.27 27.25
N VAL A 421 -7.74 -7.76 28.43
CA VAL A 421 -6.38 -8.22 28.73
C VAL A 421 -6.40 -9.74 28.60
N HIS A 422 -5.63 -10.27 27.64
CA HIS A 422 -5.54 -11.71 27.34
C HIS A 422 -4.40 -12.39 28.08
#